data_AF-A0A915ASD2-F1
#
_entry.id   AF-A0A915ASD2-F1
#
_cell.length_a   1.000
_cell.length_b   1.000
_cell.length_c   1.000
_cell.angle_alpha   90.00
_cell.angle_beta   90.00
_cell.angle_gamma   90.00
#
_symmetry.space_group_name_H-M   'P 1'
#
loop_
_entity.id
_entity.type
_entity.pdbx_description
1 polymer ?
#
loop_
_entity_poly.entity_id
_entity_poly.type
_entity_poly.pdbx_seq_one_letter_code
_entity_poly.pdbx_strand_id
1 'polypeptide(L)'
;SIFPDSAILIVLGLAAGAILDRFWPHEIYLHPDLFFLYLLPPIALEAGYFLPNGTFFRNIGTITLYAVVGTLWNIISIGVVLYAFSPYYSVSVPLIDLLLFATLISAVDPVAVLSVFEEINVNQLLHICVFGESLLNDAVTIVLYHALGAMARIGPENLETEDFIKASVSFFLVAFGGITIGMVWAAITGLTTRFSDKVQVVQPLICLLFPYLAYLISESVHMSGILAIVVCGLAMKRYVRGNLSEKSLVTVTYFLKTLS
;
A
#
# COMPACT_ATOMS: atom_id res chain seq x y z
N SER A 1 8.10 4.09 25.25
CA SER A 1 6.80 4.11 25.95
C SER A 1 6.46 2.67 26.35
N ILE A 2 5.74 2.44 27.46
CA ILE A 2 5.41 1.06 27.92
C ILE A 2 4.36 0.39 27.00
N PHE A 3 3.61 1.19 26.23
CA PHE A 3 2.59 0.72 25.28
C PHE A 3 2.91 1.21 23.86
N PRO A 4 2.69 0.37 22.82
CA PRO A 4 2.78 0.79 21.43
C PRO A 4 1.77 1.89 21.13
N ASP A 5 2.17 2.89 20.35
CA ASP A 5 1.32 4.04 20.01
C ASP A 5 0.02 3.61 19.30
N SER A 6 0.07 2.57 18.47
CA SER A 6 -1.09 1.99 17.79
C SER A 6 -2.16 1.48 18.77
N ALA A 7 -1.75 0.87 19.89
CA ALA A 7 -2.69 0.37 20.90
C ALA A 7 -3.42 1.52 21.61
N ILE A 8 -2.69 2.61 21.90
CA ILE A 8 -3.25 3.82 22.51
C ILE A 8 -4.27 4.47 21.56
N LEU A 9 -3.94 4.56 20.27
CA LEU A 9 -4.84 5.10 19.25
C LEU A 9 -6.11 4.27 19.08
N ILE A 10 -6.03 2.93 19.12
CA ILE A 10 -7.22 2.06 19.06
C ILE A 10 -8.12 2.30 20.28
N VAL A 11 -7.55 2.37 21.48
CA VAL A 11 -8.33 2.61 22.71
C VAL A 11 -8.97 4.00 22.69
N LEU A 12 -8.24 5.03 22.25
CA LEU A 12 -8.79 6.37 22.06
C LEU A 12 -9.90 6.40 21.01
N GLY A 13 -9.73 5.71 19.88
CA GLY A 13 -10.73 5.58 18.82
C GLY A 13 -12.00 4.89 19.32
N LEU A 14 -11.88 3.81 20.09
CA LEU A 14 -13.01 3.13 20.72
C LEU A 14 -13.72 4.03 21.74
N ALA A 15 -12.97 4.74 22.58
CA ALA A 15 -13.54 5.66 23.56
C ALA A 15 -14.27 6.83 22.87
N ALA A 16 -13.67 7.43 21.85
CA ALA A 16 -14.29 8.48 21.05
C ALA A 16 -15.53 7.96 20.31
N GLY A 17 -15.46 6.77 19.71
CA GLY A 17 -16.59 6.12 19.06
C GLY A 17 -17.76 5.86 20.01
N ALA A 18 -17.49 5.36 21.23
CA ALA A 18 -18.52 5.16 22.25
C ALA A 18 -19.15 6.46 22.75
N ILE A 19 -18.35 7.53 22.86
CA ILE A 19 -18.86 8.88 23.18
C ILE A 19 -19.75 9.39 22.04
N LEU A 20 -19.30 9.28 20.80
CA LEU A 20 -20.05 9.73 19.63
C LEU A 20 -21.37 8.97 19.48
N ASP A 21 -21.39 7.65 19.63
CA ASP A 21 -22.61 6.84 19.63
C ASP A 21 -23.62 7.30 20.69
N ARG A 22 -23.12 7.75 21.86
CA ARG A 22 -23.96 8.25 22.94
C ARG A 22 -24.58 9.62 22.67
N PHE A 23 -23.90 10.50 21.93
CA PHE A 23 -24.33 11.88 21.66
C PHE A 23 -24.99 12.06 20.28
N TRP A 24 -24.62 11.26 19.29
CA TRP A 24 -25.11 11.27 17.92
C TRP A 24 -25.45 9.84 17.47
N PRO A 25 -26.73 9.41 17.55
CA PRO A 25 -27.16 8.06 17.18
C PRO A 25 -27.28 7.83 15.66
N HIS A 26 -26.67 8.70 14.84
CA HIS A 26 -26.55 8.43 13.41
C HIS A 26 -25.30 7.60 13.21
N GLU A 27 -25.41 6.46 12.53
CA GLU A 27 -24.26 5.64 12.17
C GLU A 27 -23.31 6.47 11.29
N ILE A 28 -22.22 6.96 11.88
CA ILE A 28 -21.12 7.56 11.14
C ILE A 28 -20.22 6.40 10.73
N TYR A 29 -20.47 5.84 9.55
CA TYR A 29 -19.61 4.82 8.96
C TYR A 29 -18.64 5.47 7.98
N LEU A 30 -17.37 5.10 8.10
CA LEU A 30 -16.35 5.56 7.17
C LEU A 30 -16.39 4.62 5.96
N HIS A 31 -16.91 5.12 4.84
CA HIS A 31 -16.94 4.36 3.59
C HIS A 31 -15.51 3.99 3.18
N PRO A 32 -15.24 2.71 2.84
CA PRO A 32 -13.92 2.26 2.39
C PRO A 32 -13.38 3.11 1.24
N ASP A 33 -14.24 3.55 0.33
CA ASP A 33 -13.87 4.39 -0.81
C ASP A 33 -13.21 5.71 -0.37
N LEU A 34 -13.67 6.31 0.74
CA LEU A 34 -13.06 7.54 1.28
C LEU A 34 -11.67 7.27 1.83
N PHE A 35 -11.47 6.11 2.45
CA PHE A 35 -10.15 5.69 2.95
C PHE A 35 -9.16 5.49 1.80
N PHE A 36 -9.56 4.73 0.77
CA PHE A 36 -8.72 4.47 -0.40
C PHE A 36 -8.45 5.73 -1.23
N LEU A 37 -9.38 6.69 -1.26
CA LEU A 37 -9.22 7.92 -2.04
C LEU A 37 -8.39 8.99 -1.30
N TYR A 38 -8.68 9.25 -0.03
CA TYR A 38 -8.10 10.40 0.68
C TYR A 38 -6.95 10.04 1.60
N LEU A 39 -7.00 8.90 2.28
CA LEU A 39 -6.05 8.57 3.33
C LEU A 39 -4.86 7.77 2.79
N LEU A 40 -5.14 6.78 1.93
CA LEU A 40 -4.12 5.86 1.45
C LEU A 40 -3.06 6.51 0.52
N PRO A 41 -3.44 7.35 -0.48
CA PRO A 41 -2.45 7.84 -1.45
C PRO A 41 -1.34 8.71 -0.83
N PRO A 42 -1.62 9.65 0.10
CA PRO A 42 -0.57 10.38 0.80
C PRO A 42 0.41 9.49 1.55
N ILE A 43 -0.10 8.50 2.30
CA ILE A 43 0.72 7.57 3.10
C ILE A 43 1.62 6.73 2.17
N ALA A 44 1.05 6.20 1.10
CA ALA A 44 1.78 5.39 0.12
C ALA A 44 2.85 6.22 -0.63
N LEU A 45 2.54 7.48 -0.98
CA LEU A 45 3.50 8.40 -1.58
C LEU A 45 4.66 8.71 -0.64
N GLU A 46 4.35 9.04 0.62
CA GLU A 46 5.33 9.38 1.63
C GLU A 46 6.32 8.21 1.82
N ALA A 47 5.76 7.00 2.00
CA ALA A 47 6.54 5.79 2.18
C ALA A 47 7.42 5.47 0.94
N GLY A 48 6.87 5.59 -0.27
CA GLY A 48 7.62 5.41 -1.51
C GLY A 48 8.73 6.45 -1.71
N TYR A 49 8.49 7.71 -1.35
CA TYR A 49 9.45 8.80 -1.50
C TYR A 49 10.61 8.71 -0.50
N PHE A 50 10.36 8.34 0.75
CA PHE A 50 11.42 8.22 1.76
C PHE A 50 12.26 6.95 1.62
N LEU A 51 11.80 5.96 0.86
CA LEU A 51 12.51 4.72 0.66
C LEU A 51 13.93 4.90 0.03
N PRO A 52 14.99 4.27 0.56
CA PRO A 52 16.34 4.43 0.02
C PRO A 52 16.57 3.68 -1.32
N ASN A 53 16.47 4.38 -2.45
CA ASN A 53 16.53 3.80 -3.80
C ASN A 53 17.75 2.89 -4.04
N GLY A 54 18.96 3.31 -3.65
CA GLY A 54 20.19 2.58 -3.99
C GLY A 54 20.24 1.17 -3.39
N THR A 55 19.95 1.05 -2.09
CA THR A 55 19.95 -0.24 -1.38
C THR A 55 18.72 -1.07 -1.70
N PHE A 56 17.58 -0.43 -1.97
CA PHE A 56 16.36 -1.09 -2.41
C PHE A 56 16.54 -1.80 -3.74
N PHE A 57 16.99 -1.09 -4.79
CA PHE A 57 17.20 -1.69 -6.10
C PHE A 57 18.30 -2.76 -6.11
N ARG A 58 19.29 -2.67 -5.22
CA ARG A 58 20.31 -3.71 -5.06
C ARG A 58 19.74 -5.02 -4.50
N ASN A 59 18.72 -4.94 -3.65
CA ASN A 59 18.11 -6.10 -2.99
C ASN A 59 16.67 -6.38 -3.46
N ILE A 60 16.25 -5.80 -4.58
CA ILE A 60 14.86 -5.85 -5.05
C ILE A 60 14.37 -7.28 -5.22
N GLY A 61 15.23 -8.20 -5.68
CA GLY A 61 14.88 -9.60 -5.83
C GLY A 61 14.46 -10.25 -4.50
N THR A 62 15.19 -10.00 -3.42
CA THR A 62 14.86 -10.52 -2.09
C THR A 62 13.58 -9.89 -1.56
N ILE A 63 13.44 -8.57 -1.71
CA ILE A 63 12.26 -7.83 -1.23
C ILE A 63 11.00 -8.31 -1.96
N THR A 64 11.04 -8.40 -3.29
CA THR A 64 9.92 -8.89 -4.10
C THR A 64 9.63 -10.36 -3.83
N LEU A 65 10.64 -11.20 -3.57
CA LEU A 65 10.44 -12.59 -3.21
C LEU A 65 9.63 -12.71 -1.91
N TYR A 66 10.02 -12.00 -0.86
CA TYR A 66 9.27 -12.01 0.41
C TYR A 66 7.88 -11.37 0.25
N ALA A 67 7.79 -10.22 -0.43
CA ALA A 67 6.54 -9.50 -0.60
C ALA A 67 5.51 -10.17 -1.51
N VAL A 68 5.93 -11.04 -2.44
CA VAL A 68 5.00 -11.76 -3.34
C VAL A 68 4.85 -13.21 -2.90
N VAL A 69 5.95 -13.94 -2.78
CA VAL A 69 5.88 -15.38 -2.46
C VAL A 69 5.54 -15.58 -0.99
N GLY A 70 6.13 -14.78 -0.09
CA GLY A 70 5.83 -14.86 1.34
C GLY A 70 4.38 -14.50 1.65
N THR A 71 3.81 -13.53 0.94
CA THR A 71 2.43 -13.07 1.14
C THR A 71 1.42 -14.06 0.55
N LEU A 72 1.67 -14.58 -0.65
CA LEU A 72 0.89 -15.69 -1.22
C LEU A 72 0.92 -16.92 -0.30
N TRP A 73 2.10 -17.28 0.22
CA TRP A 73 2.23 -18.36 1.18
C TRP A 73 1.43 -18.09 2.45
N ASN A 74 1.47 -16.88 2.98
CA ASN A 74 0.72 -16.48 4.17
C ASN A 74 -0.79 -16.59 3.95
N ILE A 75 -1.30 -16.04 2.85
CA ILE A 75 -2.72 -16.07 2.47
C ILE A 75 -3.21 -17.51 2.33
N ILE A 76 -2.46 -18.35 1.60
CA ILE A 76 -2.82 -19.76 1.41
C ILE A 76 -2.77 -20.50 2.75
N SER A 77 -1.73 -20.28 3.55
CA SER A 77 -1.58 -20.95 4.85
C SER A 77 -2.73 -20.62 5.79
N ILE A 78 -3.06 -19.34 5.94
CA ILE A 78 -4.17 -18.87 6.77
C ILE A 78 -5.50 -19.42 6.24
N GLY A 79 -5.76 -19.28 4.93
CA GLY A 79 -7.01 -19.74 4.32
C GLY A 79 -7.22 -21.25 4.46
N VAL A 80 -6.17 -22.05 4.24
CA VAL A 80 -6.21 -23.51 4.40
C VAL A 80 -6.39 -23.91 5.86
N VAL A 81 -5.69 -23.26 6.80
CA VAL A 81 -5.86 -23.51 8.24
C VAL A 81 -7.29 -23.20 8.66
N LEU A 82 -7.83 -22.03 8.29
CA LEU A 82 -9.21 -21.67 8.60
C LEU A 82 -10.21 -22.66 7.98
N TYR A 83 -9.97 -23.11 6.75
CA TYR A 83 -10.81 -24.10 6.09
C TYR A 83 -10.73 -25.47 6.77
N ALA A 84 -9.57 -25.89 7.26
CA ALA A 84 -9.41 -27.13 8.02
C ALA A 84 -10.18 -27.10 9.35
N PHE A 85 -10.33 -25.93 9.96
CA PHE A 85 -11.17 -25.72 11.15
C PHE A 85 -12.65 -25.48 10.84
N SER A 86 -13.04 -25.43 9.55
CA SER A 86 -14.44 -25.27 9.12
C SER A 86 -15.45 -26.21 9.80
N PRO A 87 -15.14 -27.50 10.06
CA PRO A 87 -16.07 -28.41 10.75
C PRO A 87 -16.43 -27.99 12.18
N TYR A 88 -15.64 -27.12 12.81
CA TYR A 88 -15.90 -26.61 14.17
C TYR A 88 -16.73 -25.31 14.16
N TYR A 89 -16.92 -24.68 13.00
CA TYR A 89 -17.74 -23.48 12.89
C TYR A 89 -19.21 -23.86 12.68
N SER A 90 -20.11 -23.04 13.23
CA SER A 90 -21.56 -23.19 13.05
C SER A 90 -22.05 -22.76 11.65
N VAL A 91 -21.19 -22.11 10.86
CA VAL A 91 -21.50 -21.58 9.54
C VAL A 91 -20.53 -22.15 8.52
N SER A 92 -21.05 -22.71 7.42
CA SER A 92 -20.24 -23.17 6.29
C SER A 92 -19.78 -21.97 5.45
N VAL A 93 -18.52 -21.59 5.58
CA VAL A 93 -17.91 -20.51 4.79
C VAL A 93 -17.10 -21.14 3.64
N PRO A 94 -17.31 -20.73 2.38
CA PRO A 94 -16.56 -21.27 1.25
C PRO A 94 -15.08 -20.85 1.32
N LEU A 95 -14.20 -21.66 0.74
CA LEU A 95 -12.75 -21.44 0.78
C LEU A 95 -12.33 -20.06 0.26
N ILE A 96 -13.04 -19.52 -0.74
CA ILE A 96 -12.70 -18.24 -1.36
C ILE A 96 -12.96 -17.07 -0.41
N ASP A 97 -14.02 -17.12 0.38
CA ASP A 97 -14.30 -16.10 1.39
C ASP A 97 -13.26 -16.15 2.51
N LEU A 98 -12.80 -17.36 2.87
CA LEU A 98 -11.70 -17.54 3.83
C LEU A 98 -10.36 -17.03 3.28
N LEU A 99 -10.07 -17.25 1.99
CA LEU A 99 -8.88 -16.71 1.32
C LEU A 99 -8.96 -15.18 1.18
N LEU A 100 -10.15 -14.63 0.91
CA LEU A 100 -10.41 -13.19 0.88
C LEU A 100 -10.25 -12.56 2.26
N PHE A 101 -10.67 -13.24 3.32
CA PHE A 101 -10.34 -12.83 4.68
C PHE A 101 -8.83 -12.91 4.95
N ALA A 102 -8.17 -13.95 4.46
CA ALA A 102 -6.73 -14.12 4.61
C ALA A 102 -5.93 -13.01 3.90
N THR A 103 -6.38 -12.49 2.74
CA THR A 103 -5.71 -11.34 2.09
C THR A 103 -5.78 -10.09 2.94
N LEU A 104 -6.93 -9.82 3.58
CA LEU A 104 -7.11 -8.64 4.45
C LEU A 104 -6.15 -8.66 5.65
N ILE A 105 -5.95 -9.81 6.28
CA ILE A 105 -5.08 -9.93 7.46
C ILE A 105 -3.60 -10.19 7.12
N SER A 106 -3.27 -10.45 5.86
CA SER A 106 -1.90 -10.67 5.43
C SER A 106 -1.13 -9.37 5.16
N ALA A 107 -1.81 -8.21 5.09
CA ALA A 107 -1.13 -6.92 5.04
C ALA A 107 -0.40 -6.68 6.37
N VAL A 108 0.90 -6.39 6.30
CA VAL A 108 1.78 -6.28 7.49
C VAL A 108 2.29 -4.86 7.60
N ASP A 109 1.91 -4.18 8.67
CA ASP A 109 2.46 -2.88 9.04
C ASP A 109 3.79 -3.04 9.82
N PRO A 110 4.93 -2.56 9.29
CA PRO A 110 6.22 -2.74 9.91
C PRO A 110 6.53 -1.68 10.98
N VAL A 111 5.70 -0.64 11.18
CA VAL A 111 6.03 0.53 12.02
C VAL A 111 6.48 0.14 13.44
N ALA A 112 5.80 -0.81 14.07
CA ALA A 112 6.16 -1.30 15.40
C ALA A 112 7.52 -2.03 15.41
N VAL A 113 7.83 -2.78 14.35
CA VAL A 113 9.11 -3.50 14.24
C VAL A 113 10.26 -2.54 13.90
N LEU A 114 10.01 -1.58 13.02
CA LEU A 114 11.01 -0.59 12.59
C LEU A 114 11.42 0.33 13.74
N SER A 115 10.47 0.79 14.57
CA SER A 115 10.77 1.60 15.75
C SER A 115 11.68 0.87 16.75
N VAL A 116 11.44 -0.43 16.99
CA VAL A 116 12.32 -1.25 17.81
C VAL A 116 13.69 -1.39 17.15
N PHE A 117 13.76 -1.65 15.84
CA PHE A 117 15.02 -1.79 15.11
C PHE A 117 15.90 -0.54 15.13
N GLU A 118 15.30 0.65 15.12
CA GLU A 118 16.03 1.91 15.30
C GLU A 118 16.63 2.02 16.72
N GLU A 119 15.89 1.62 17.75
CA GLU A 119 16.38 1.65 19.14
C GLU A 119 17.58 0.71 19.35
N ILE A 120 17.56 -0.47 18.74
CA ILE A 120 18.64 -1.45 18.82
C ILE A 120 19.75 -1.26 17.75
N ASN A 121 19.72 -0.18 16.95
CA ASN A 121 20.69 0.12 15.88
C ASN A 121 20.94 -1.07 14.93
N VAL A 122 19.88 -1.67 14.43
CA VAL A 122 19.94 -2.79 13.48
C VAL A 122 20.56 -2.37 12.15
N ASN A 123 21.12 -3.35 11.42
CA ASN A 123 21.65 -3.16 10.08
C ASN A 123 20.61 -2.47 9.17
N GLN A 124 21.00 -1.33 8.59
CA GLN A 124 20.19 -0.53 7.67
C GLN A 124 19.62 -1.36 6.51
N LEU A 125 20.30 -2.44 6.09
CA LEU A 125 19.80 -3.35 5.08
C LEU A 125 18.54 -4.09 5.54
N LEU A 126 18.48 -4.57 6.78
CA LEU A 126 17.31 -5.27 7.30
C LEU A 126 16.11 -4.33 7.41
N HIS A 127 16.35 -3.10 7.89
CA HIS A 127 15.32 -2.06 7.94
C HIS A 127 14.72 -1.78 6.55
N ILE A 128 15.55 -1.65 5.52
CA ILE A 128 15.10 -1.40 4.15
C ILE A 128 14.37 -2.62 3.56
N CYS A 129 14.84 -3.83 3.86
CA CYS A 129 14.19 -5.05 3.39
C CYS A 129 12.79 -5.21 3.97
N VAL A 130 12.63 -5.05 5.29
CA VAL A 130 11.32 -5.17 5.97
C VAL A 130 10.38 -4.05 5.53
N PHE A 131 10.86 -2.81 5.48
CA PHE A 131 10.03 -1.69 5.01
C PHE A 131 9.59 -1.85 3.55
N GLY A 132 10.51 -2.26 2.67
CA GLY A 132 10.20 -2.52 1.27
C GLY A 132 9.28 -3.71 1.06
N GLU A 133 9.40 -4.75 1.91
CA GLU A 133 8.53 -5.91 1.90
C GLU A 133 7.10 -5.49 2.23
N SER A 134 6.88 -4.80 3.35
CA SER A 134 5.56 -4.30 3.76
C SER A 134 4.91 -3.42 2.69
N LEU A 135 5.66 -2.51 2.07
CA LEU A 135 5.10 -1.65 1.02
C LEU A 135 4.65 -2.42 -0.22
N LEU A 136 5.42 -3.42 -0.65
CA LEU A 136 5.02 -4.26 -1.79
C LEU A 136 3.93 -5.27 -1.39
N ASN A 137 3.92 -5.75 -0.15
CA ASN A 137 2.90 -6.62 0.41
C ASN A 137 1.52 -5.93 0.40
N ASP A 138 1.43 -4.68 0.82
CA ASP A 138 0.18 -3.90 0.81
C ASP A 138 -0.42 -3.80 -0.61
N ALA A 139 0.43 -3.57 -1.60
CA ALA A 139 0.03 -3.61 -3.00
C ALA A 139 -0.46 -5.00 -3.44
N VAL A 140 0.29 -6.06 -3.11
CA VAL A 140 -0.02 -7.44 -3.52
C VAL A 140 -1.33 -7.93 -2.89
N THR A 141 -1.53 -7.67 -1.61
CA THR A 141 -2.74 -8.07 -0.86
C THR A 141 -3.99 -7.42 -1.40
N ILE A 142 -3.94 -6.13 -1.77
CA ILE A 142 -5.09 -5.43 -2.34
C ILE A 142 -5.42 -5.93 -3.75
N VAL A 143 -4.41 -6.20 -4.60
CA VAL A 143 -4.64 -6.80 -5.92
C VAL A 143 -5.27 -8.19 -5.78
N LEU A 144 -4.76 -9.01 -4.85
CA LEU A 144 -5.33 -10.33 -4.54
C LEU A 144 -6.74 -10.24 -3.97
N TYR A 145 -7.02 -9.25 -3.11
CA TYR A 145 -8.35 -9.00 -2.57
C TYR A 145 -9.36 -8.71 -3.67
N HIS A 146 -9.03 -7.85 -4.63
CA HIS A 146 -9.92 -7.58 -5.77
C HIS A 146 -10.10 -8.81 -6.67
N ALA A 147 -9.03 -9.58 -6.93
CA ALA A 147 -9.09 -10.79 -7.73
C ALA A 147 -9.98 -11.86 -7.07
N LEU A 148 -9.76 -12.15 -5.78
CA LEU A 148 -10.57 -13.11 -5.02
C LEU A 148 -11.99 -12.60 -4.81
N GLY A 149 -12.20 -11.29 -4.62
CA GLY A 149 -13.52 -10.68 -4.51
C GLY A 149 -14.33 -10.81 -5.80
N ALA A 150 -13.68 -10.71 -6.97
CA ALA A 150 -14.33 -10.99 -8.24
C ALA A 150 -14.74 -12.47 -8.35
N MET A 151 -13.89 -13.39 -7.90
CA MET A 151 -14.21 -14.83 -7.86
C MET A 151 -15.33 -15.15 -6.85
N ALA A 152 -15.34 -14.51 -5.69
CA ALA A 152 -16.38 -14.68 -4.68
C ALA A 152 -17.77 -14.29 -5.21
N ARG A 153 -17.85 -13.24 -6.05
CA ARG A 153 -19.10 -12.80 -6.70
C ARG A 153 -19.63 -13.76 -7.77
N ILE A 154 -18.75 -14.50 -8.44
CA ILE A 154 -19.15 -15.54 -9.42
C ILE A 154 -19.82 -16.72 -8.71
N GLY A 155 -19.39 -16.98 -7.47
CA GLY A 155 -19.91 -18.04 -6.61
C GLY A 155 -19.16 -19.37 -6.81
N PRO A 156 -19.01 -20.18 -5.75
CA PRO A 156 -18.17 -21.38 -5.77
C PRO A 156 -18.65 -22.48 -6.75
N GLU A 157 -19.93 -22.47 -7.13
CA GLU A 157 -20.53 -23.48 -8.01
C GLU A 157 -20.21 -23.27 -9.50
N ASN A 158 -19.81 -22.06 -9.91
CA ASN A 158 -19.55 -21.70 -11.31
C ASN A 158 -18.06 -21.51 -11.61
N LEU A 159 -17.17 -21.85 -10.67
CA LEU A 159 -15.74 -21.62 -10.86
C LEU A 159 -15.11 -22.72 -11.68
N GLU A 160 -14.66 -22.34 -12.86
CA GLU A 160 -13.91 -23.22 -13.74
C GLU A 160 -12.40 -23.00 -13.58
N THR A 161 -11.60 -23.97 -13.99
CA THR A 161 -10.14 -23.85 -14.01
C THR A 161 -9.67 -22.63 -14.82
N GLU A 162 -10.45 -22.21 -15.82
CA GLU A 162 -10.18 -21.00 -16.60
C GLU A 162 -10.19 -19.72 -15.76
N ASP A 163 -11.02 -19.64 -14.71
CA ASP A 163 -11.16 -18.43 -13.89
C ASP A 163 -9.94 -18.23 -13.00
N PHE A 164 -9.33 -19.32 -12.52
CA PHE A 164 -8.05 -19.26 -11.81
C PHE A 164 -6.91 -18.79 -12.70
N ILE A 165 -6.90 -19.20 -13.97
CA ILE A 165 -5.91 -18.73 -14.96
C ILE A 165 -6.14 -17.25 -15.25
N LYS A 166 -7.39 -16.83 -15.49
CA LYS A 166 -7.75 -15.42 -15.71
C LYS A 166 -7.36 -14.56 -14.51
N ALA A 167 -7.63 -15.02 -13.28
CA ALA A 167 -7.23 -14.32 -12.05
C ALA A 167 -5.71 -14.18 -11.93
N SER A 168 -4.96 -15.24 -12.24
CA SER A 168 -3.49 -15.23 -12.21
C SER A 168 -2.90 -14.28 -13.26
N VAL A 169 -3.42 -14.31 -14.49
CA VAL A 169 -3.00 -13.38 -15.55
C VAL A 169 -3.36 -11.94 -15.19
N SER A 170 -4.57 -11.72 -14.67
CA SER A 170 -5.02 -10.42 -14.19
C SER A 170 -4.11 -9.88 -13.09
N PHE A 171 -3.69 -10.70 -12.13
CA PHE A 171 -2.76 -10.30 -11.07
C PHE A 171 -1.46 -9.72 -11.64
N PHE A 172 -0.81 -10.42 -12.57
CA PHE A 172 0.42 -9.90 -13.19
C PHE A 172 0.15 -8.66 -14.03
N LEU A 173 -0.95 -8.63 -14.78
CA LEU A 173 -1.32 -7.50 -15.63
C LEU A 173 -1.57 -6.23 -14.81
N VAL A 174 -2.32 -6.33 -13.71
CA VAL A 174 -2.62 -5.24 -12.77
C VAL A 174 -1.35 -4.76 -12.07
N ALA A 175 -0.46 -5.68 -11.69
CA ALA A 175 0.81 -5.34 -11.04
C ALA A 175 1.78 -4.62 -11.99
N PHE A 176 2.05 -5.20 -13.18
CA PHE A 176 2.91 -4.57 -14.17
C PHE A 176 2.31 -3.28 -14.73
N GLY A 177 0.99 -3.24 -14.92
CA GLY A 177 0.26 -2.03 -15.31
C GLY A 177 0.50 -0.88 -14.33
N GLY A 178 0.31 -1.12 -13.03
CA GLY A 178 0.60 -0.13 -11.99
C GLY A 178 2.05 0.37 -12.04
N ILE A 179 3.02 -0.54 -12.16
CA ILE A 179 4.45 -0.19 -12.27
C ILE A 179 4.71 0.70 -13.51
N THR A 180 4.17 0.35 -14.66
CA THR A 180 4.37 1.13 -15.90
C THR A 180 3.78 2.54 -15.79
N ILE A 181 2.54 2.66 -15.26
CA ILE A 181 1.88 3.96 -15.05
C ILE A 181 2.69 4.82 -14.06
N GLY A 182 3.15 4.22 -12.96
CA GLY A 182 3.99 4.91 -11.97
C GLY A 182 5.29 5.44 -12.57
N MET A 183 5.97 4.65 -13.41
CA MET A 183 7.19 5.09 -14.10
C MET A 183 6.95 6.23 -15.09
N VAL A 184 5.86 6.16 -15.87
CA VAL A 184 5.49 7.23 -16.82
C VAL A 184 5.23 8.53 -16.07
N TRP A 185 4.44 8.49 -15.00
CA TRP A 185 4.16 9.68 -14.19
C TRP A 185 5.37 10.19 -13.42
N ALA A 186 6.29 9.31 -12.99
CA ALA A 186 7.55 9.75 -12.40
C ALA A 186 8.42 10.52 -13.40
N ALA A 187 8.50 10.04 -14.65
CA ALA A 187 9.22 10.74 -15.71
C ALA A 187 8.59 12.11 -15.98
N ILE A 188 7.27 12.18 -16.12
CA ILE A 188 6.52 13.44 -16.29
C ILE A 188 6.79 14.39 -15.12
N THR A 189 6.78 13.90 -13.88
CA THR A 189 7.12 14.68 -12.69
C THR A 189 8.53 15.24 -12.78
N GLY A 190 9.51 14.42 -13.17
CA GLY A 190 10.88 14.88 -13.37
C GLY A 190 11.02 15.94 -14.45
N LEU A 191 10.36 15.74 -15.60
CA LEU A 191 10.32 16.69 -16.71
C LEU A 191 9.70 18.03 -16.29
N THR A 192 8.52 18.01 -15.69
CA THR A 192 7.81 19.23 -15.28
C THR A 192 8.56 19.97 -14.18
N THR A 193 9.16 19.26 -13.22
CA THR A 193 9.95 19.89 -12.16
C THR A 193 11.13 20.68 -12.73
N ARG A 194 11.75 20.20 -13.81
CA ARG A 194 12.83 20.90 -14.53
C ARG A 194 12.35 22.19 -15.22
N PHE A 195 11.11 22.25 -15.68
CA PHE A 195 10.55 23.46 -16.30
C PHE A 195 10.00 24.47 -15.27
N SER A 196 9.69 24.02 -14.06
CA SER A 196 9.13 24.83 -12.98
C SER A 196 10.17 25.50 -12.07
N ASP A 197 11.45 25.55 -12.46
CA ASP A 197 12.55 26.17 -11.68
C ASP A 197 12.27 27.60 -11.22
N LYS A 198 11.41 28.34 -11.95
CA LYS A 198 11.11 29.74 -11.67
C LYS A 198 10.11 29.98 -10.54
N VAL A 199 9.38 28.95 -10.06
CA VAL A 199 8.33 29.11 -9.04
C VAL A 199 8.45 28.04 -7.95
N GLN A 200 9.20 28.35 -6.88
CA GLN A 200 9.48 27.42 -5.77
C GLN A 200 8.23 26.90 -5.05
N VAL A 201 7.15 27.69 -5.03
CA VAL A 201 5.89 27.34 -4.33
C VAL A 201 5.13 26.20 -5.05
N VAL A 202 5.33 26.04 -6.36
CA VAL A 202 4.60 25.05 -7.17
C VAL A 202 5.27 23.66 -7.10
N GLN A 203 6.54 23.60 -6.71
CA GLN A 203 7.33 22.36 -6.70
C GLN A 203 6.78 21.29 -5.74
N PRO A 204 6.41 21.61 -4.47
CA PRO A 204 5.77 20.65 -3.57
C PRO A 204 4.40 20.19 -4.06
N LEU A 205 3.62 21.09 -4.67
CA LEU A 205 2.31 20.76 -5.23
C LEU A 205 2.43 19.76 -6.37
N ILE A 206 3.39 19.94 -7.28
CA ILE A 206 3.64 18.97 -8.37
C ILE A 206 4.05 17.61 -7.78
N CYS A 207 4.91 17.61 -6.76
CA CYS A 207 5.37 16.39 -6.09
C CYS A 207 4.25 15.60 -5.40
N LEU A 208 3.14 16.26 -5.02
CA LEU A 208 1.96 15.60 -4.47
C LEU A 208 0.95 15.23 -5.56
N LEU A 209 0.63 16.16 -6.45
CA LEU A 209 -0.46 16.03 -7.42
C LEU A 209 -0.16 14.96 -8.47
N PHE A 210 1.07 14.87 -8.99
CA PHE A 210 1.35 13.94 -10.08
C PHE A 210 1.36 12.47 -9.66
N PRO A 211 1.96 12.09 -8.51
CA PRO A 211 1.78 10.74 -7.99
C PRO A 211 0.32 10.43 -7.65
N TYR A 212 -0.44 11.40 -7.15
CA TYR A 212 -1.87 11.24 -6.92
C TYR A 212 -2.66 11.04 -8.23
N LEU A 213 -2.30 11.76 -9.29
CA LEU A 213 -2.87 11.52 -10.63
C LEU A 213 -2.50 10.13 -11.16
N ALA A 214 -1.27 9.67 -10.91
CA ALA A 214 -0.86 8.31 -11.26
C ALA A 214 -1.74 7.25 -10.57
N TYR A 215 -2.05 7.47 -9.29
CA TYR A 215 -2.98 6.64 -8.52
C TYR A 215 -4.37 6.63 -9.15
N LEU A 216 -4.99 7.81 -9.34
CA LEU A 216 -6.35 7.90 -9.89
C LEU A 216 -6.46 7.30 -11.30
N ILE A 217 -5.48 7.58 -12.16
CA ILE A 217 -5.47 7.06 -13.53
C ILE A 217 -5.33 5.55 -13.51
N SER A 218 -4.41 5.02 -12.69
CA SER A 218 -4.25 3.58 -12.53
C SER A 218 -5.54 2.91 -12.06
N GLU A 219 -6.20 3.44 -11.03
CA GLU A 219 -7.48 2.92 -10.55
C GLU A 219 -8.57 2.97 -11.64
N SER A 220 -8.65 4.07 -12.41
CA SER A 220 -9.62 4.20 -13.51
C SER A 220 -9.41 3.22 -14.67
N VAL A 221 -8.18 2.76 -14.89
CA VAL A 221 -7.87 1.71 -15.89
C VAL A 221 -7.84 0.31 -15.27
N HIS A 222 -8.32 0.15 -14.03
CA HIS A 222 -8.32 -1.10 -13.28
C HIS A 222 -6.93 -1.72 -13.08
N MET A 223 -5.91 -0.89 -12.92
CA MET A 223 -4.53 -1.27 -12.58
C MET A 223 -4.21 -0.88 -11.14
N SER A 224 -3.16 -1.44 -10.53
CA SER A 224 -2.86 -1.17 -9.11
C SER A 224 -2.43 0.28 -8.87
N GLY A 225 -3.33 1.11 -8.33
CA GLY A 225 -3.03 2.50 -7.98
C GLY A 225 -1.93 2.63 -6.94
N ILE A 226 -1.88 1.70 -5.98
CA ILE A 226 -0.90 1.68 -4.91
C ILE A 226 0.51 1.41 -5.46
N LEU A 227 0.66 0.43 -6.36
CA LEU A 227 1.93 0.23 -7.05
C LEU A 227 2.31 1.44 -7.90
N ALA A 228 1.34 2.05 -8.58
CA ALA A 228 1.59 3.23 -9.40
C ALA A 228 2.13 4.39 -8.56
N ILE A 229 1.52 4.72 -7.42
CA ILE A 229 1.95 5.84 -6.58
C ILE A 229 3.26 5.56 -5.85
N VAL A 230 3.48 4.33 -5.36
CA VAL A 230 4.74 3.94 -4.71
C VAL A 230 5.90 3.95 -5.69
N VAL A 231 5.72 3.37 -6.89
CA VAL A 231 6.75 3.41 -7.95
C VAL A 231 6.98 4.84 -8.42
N CYS A 232 5.93 5.65 -8.51
CA CYS A 232 6.05 7.06 -8.84
C CYS A 232 6.90 7.80 -7.81
N GLY A 233 6.58 7.67 -6.51
CA GLY A 233 7.31 8.25 -5.37
C GLY A 233 8.79 7.83 -5.33
N LEU A 234 9.05 6.54 -5.54
CA LEU A 234 10.40 5.99 -5.58
C LEU A 234 11.22 6.56 -6.73
N ALA A 235 10.66 6.59 -7.96
CA ALA A 235 11.37 7.05 -9.13
C ALA A 235 11.53 8.58 -9.16
N MET A 236 10.51 9.35 -8.75
CA MET A 236 10.56 10.81 -8.73
C MET A 236 11.65 11.35 -7.80
N LYS A 237 11.96 10.66 -6.70
CA LYS A 237 13.01 11.07 -5.74
C LYS A 237 14.34 11.43 -6.41
N ARG A 238 14.76 10.62 -7.41
CA ARG A 238 16.00 10.85 -8.16
C ARG A 238 15.93 12.11 -9.02
N TYR A 239 14.81 12.32 -9.72
CA TYR A 239 14.61 13.48 -10.57
C TYR A 239 14.48 14.77 -9.76
N VAL A 240 13.69 14.73 -8.69
CA VAL A 240 13.45 15.85 -7.75
C VAL A 240 14.75 16.32 -7.11
N ARG A 241 15.61 15.39 -6.65
CA ARG A 241 16.93 15.74 -6.09
C ARG A 241 17.90 16.34 -7.11
N GLY A 242 17.79 15.97 -8.39
CA GLY A 242 18.63 16.52 -9.45
C GLY A 242 18.19 17.90 -9.95
N ASN A 243 16.88 18.19 -9.85
CA ASN A 243 16.29 19.41 -10.42
C ASN A 243 16.05 20.52 -9.38
N LEU A 244 15.85 20.17 -8.10
CA LEU A 244 15.49 21.15 -7.07
C LEU A 244 16.68 21.72 -6.30
N SER A 245 16.54 22.97 -5.86
CA SER A 245 17.44 23.58 -4.87
C SER A 245 17.27 22.94 -3.48
N GLU A 246 18.33 22.96 -2.66
CA GLU A 246 18.32 22.47 -1.27
C GLU A 246 17.14 23.00 -0.46
N LYS A 247 16.81 24.30 -0.58
CA LYS A 247 15.69 24.92 0.13
C LYS A 247 14.34 24.33 -0.29
N SER A 248 14.13 24.13 -1.59
CA SER A 248 12.90 23.52 -2.11
C SER A 248 12.76 22.07 -1.69
N LEU A 249 13.86 21.32 -1.65
CA LEU A 249 13.85 19.91 -1.27
C LEU A 249 13.48 19.72 0.20
N VAL A 250 13.94 20.62 1.06
CA VAL A 250 13.52 20.69 2.46
C VAL A 250 12.02 20.98 2.57
N THR A 251 11.50 21.95 1.82
CA THR A 251 10.05 22.25 1.81
C THR A 251 9.22 21.06 1.35
N VAL A 252 9.61 20.38 0.26
CA VAL A 252 8.91 19.18 -0.23
C VAL A 252 8.90 18.08 0.82
N THR A 253 10.06 17.86 1.47
CA THR A 253 10.21 16.84 2.52
C THR A 253 9.30 17.10 3.71
N TYR A 254 9.29 18.33 4.24
CA TYR A 254 8.41 18.69 5.35
C TYR A 254 6.95 18.65 4.94
N PHE A 255 6.62 19.10 3.73
CA PHE A 255 5.25 19.09 3.24
C PHE A 255 4.69 17.67 3.12
N LEU A 256 5.46 16.73 2.57
CA LEU A 256 5.06 15.31 2.50
C LEU A 256 4.87 14.71 3.89
N LYS A 257 5.81 14.93 4.81
CA LYS A 257 5.71 14.44 6.21
C LYS A 257 4.57 15.02 7.03
N THR A 258 4.07 16.21 6.68
CA THR A 258 2.97 16.85 7.42
C THR A 258 1.61 16.35 6.93
N LEU A 259 1.57 15.75 5.73
CA LEU A 259 0.34 15.35 5.06
C LEU A 259 -0.03 13.88 5.34
N SER A 260 0.99 13.07 5.62
CA SER A 260 0.91 11.72 6.19
C SER A 260 0.71 11.76 7.71
#